data_AF-A0A2Z3HMV2-F1
#
_entry.id   AF-A0A2Z3HMV2-F1
#
_cell.length_a   1.000
_cell.length_b   1.000
_cell.length_c   1.000
_cell.angle_alpha   90.00
_cell.angle_beta   90.00
_cell.angle_gamma   90.00
#
_symmetry.space_group_name_H-M   'P 1'
#
loop_
_entity.id
_entity.type
_entity.pdbx_description
1 polymer ?
#
loop_
_entity_poly.entity_id
_entity_poly.type
_entity_poly.pdbx_seq_one_letter_code
_entity_poly.pdbx_strand_id
1 'polypeptide(L)'
;MIFRAVAVSAALVTAALTPAFAASAPKSDAPRTPSSPCFRLTDLGGHRIAAPDTLYYSVRRKEVYKFTFSGSCFAGVTNSDPLILEPLGASSQICKPMDLNIGVGGPIPRRCILKSIERLTPEQAEALPKKLKP
;
A
#
# COMPACT_ATOMS: atom_id res chain seq x y z
N MET A 1 67.80 5.61 51.76
CA MET A 1 67.82 4.13 51.94
C MET A 1 67.26 3.53 50.66
N ILE A 2 68.05 3.38 49.59
CA ILE A 2 68.80 2.18 49.18
C ILE A 2 67.99 0.89 49.42
N PHE A 3 67.51 0.24 48.36
CA PHE A 3 67.58 -1.23 48.07
C PHE A 3 67.04 -1.44 46.63
N ARG A 4 67.93 -1.67 45.65
CA ARG A 4 68.18 -2.95 44.92
C ARG A 4 66.96 -3.48 44.13
N ALA A 5 66.91 -3.37 42.80
CA ALA A 5 67.67 -4.08 41.75
C ALA A 5 67.15 -5.50 41.42
N VAL A 6 66.68 -5.63 40.16
CA VAL A 6 66.71 -6.78 39.23
C VAL A 6 65.78 -7.97 39.48
N ALA A 7 64.88 -8.22 38.51
CA ALA A 7 64.74 -9.51 37.84
C ALA A 7 64.07 -9.34 36.46
N VAL A 8 64.87 -9.60 35.43
CA VAL A 8 64.49 -9.77 34.02
C VAL A 8 63.68 -11.06 33.88
N SER A 9 62.60 -11.06 33.10
CA SER A 9 62.18 -12.24 32.31
C SER A 9 61.31 -11.81 31.13
N ALA A 10 61.83 -12.15 29.96
CA ALA A 10 61.25 -11.97 28.63
C ALA A 10 60.12 -12.96 28.34
N ALA A 11 59.22 -12.56 27.44
CA ALA A 11 58.32 -13.36 26.60
C ALA A 11 56.99 -12.59 26.46
N LEU A 12 56.28 -12.47 25.34
CA LEU A 12 56.43 -12.82 23.93
C LEU A 12 55.09 -12.31 23.31
N VAL A 13 55.10 -11.94 22.02
CA VAL A 13 53.98 -12.13 21.08
C VAL A 13 52.81 -11.11 21.12
N THR A 14 52.96 -10.10 20.25
CA THR A 14 52.02 -9.67 19.19
C THR A 14 50.51 -9.68 19.44
N ALA A 15 49.95 -8.46 19.41
CA ALA A 15 48.76 -8.00 18.71
C ALA A 15 47.74 -9.04 18.20
N ALA A 16 46.51 -8.94 18.71
CA ALA A 16 45.29 -9.16 17.93
C ALA A 16 44.16 -8.29 18.52
N LEU A 17 43.94 -7.12 17.91
CA LEU A 17 42.69 -6.38 18.04
C LEU A 17 41.63 -7.16 17.25
N THR A 18 40.75 -7.88 17.93
CA THR A 18 39.53 -8.42 17.30
C THR A 18 38.42 -7.38 17.37
N PRO A 19 37.92 -6.86 16.24
CA PRO A 19 36.77 -5.97 16.23
C PRO A 19 35.52 -6.76 16.60
N ALA A 20 34.73 -6.19 17.51
CA ALA A 20 33.41 -6.68 17.86
C ALA A 20 32.49 -6.63 16.62
N PHE A 21 32.13 -7.80 16.09
CA PHE A 21 31.11 -7.88 15.07
C PHE A 21 29.74 -7.56 15.68
N ALA A 22 29.27 -6.34 15.39
CA ALA A 22 27.87 -5.99 15.52
C ALA A 22 27.06 -6.85 14.54
N ALA A 23 26.38 -7.87 15.07
CA ALA A 23 25.41 -8.66 14.35
C ALA A 23 24.27 -7.72 13.88
N SER A 24 24.35 -7.31 12.62
CA SER A 24 23.26 -6.63 11.94
C SER A 24 22.15 -7.65 11.72
N ALA A 25 21.13 -7.63 12.58
CA ALA A 25 19.90 -8.38 12.35
C ALA A 25 19.34 -7.98 10.97
N PRO A 26 18.96 -8.94 10.11
CA PRO A 26 18.30 -8.63 8.86
C PRO A 26 16.98 -7.95 9.22
N LYS A 27 16.84 -6.67 8.82
CA LYS A 27 15.53 -6.02 8.78
C LYS A 27 14.69 -6.86 7.84
N SER A 28 13.71 -7.57 8.40
CA SER A 28 12.67 -8.21 7.64
C SER A 28 11.97 -7.11 6.82
N ASP A 29 12.29 -7.05 5.53
CA ASP A 29 11.51 -6.34 4.50
C ASP A 29 10.16 -7.07 4.38
N ALA A 30 9.35 -6.94 5.43
CA ALA A 30 7.92 -7.19 5.30
C ALA A 30 7.44 -6.23 4.20
N PRO A 31 6.73 -6.71 3.16
CA PRO A 31 6.23 -5.86 2.09
C PRO A 31 5.52 -4.66 2.71
N ARG A 32 6.12 -3.48 2.59
CA ARG A 32 5.51 -2.25 3.07
C ARG A 32 4.32 -2.03 2.16
N THR A 33 3.13 -2.39 2.63
CA THR A 33 1.87 -2.14 1.93
C THR A 33 1.93 -0.70 1.46
N PRO A 34 1.85 -0.41 0.15
CA PRO A 34 2.00 0.95 -0.34
C PRO A 34 1.03 1.79 0.46
N SER A 35 1.55 2.79 1.19
CA SER A 35 0.72 3.67 2.02
C SER A 35 -0.25 4.34 1.07
N SER A 36 -1.48 3.83 0.97
CA SER A 36 -2.52 4.37 0.11
C SER A 36 -2.68 5.82 0.55
N PRO A 37 -2.26 6.81 -0.27
CA PRO A 37 -2.39 8.19 0.14
C PRO A 37 -3.88 8.46 0.26
N CYS A 38 -4.31 9.00 1.40
CA CYS A 38 -5.71 9.36 1.57
C CYS A 38 -6.14 10.36 0.50
N PHE A 39 -7.32 10.18 -0.08
CA PHE A 39 -7.90 11.09 -1.06
C PHE A 39 -9.30 11.51 -0.65
N ARG A 40 -9.83 12.59 -1.23
CA ARG A 40 -11.19 13.02 -0.96
C ARG A 40 -12.16 12.38 -1.95
N LEU A 41 -13.42 12.23 -1.56
CA LEU A 41 -14.44 11.72 -2.47
C LEU A 41 -14.55 12.58 -3.75
N THR A 42 -14.36 13.90 -3.61
CA THR A 42 -14.33 14.86 -4.71
C THR A 42 -13.13 14.71 -5.65
N ASP A 43 -12.07 14.02 -5.22
CA ASP A 43 -10.89 13.77 -6.05
C ASP A 43 -11.11 12.58 -7.00
N LEU A 44 -12.16 11.78 -6.78
CA LEU A 44 -12.54 10.67 -7.64
C LEU A 44 -13.14 11.20 -8.94
N GLY A 45 -12.56 10.76 -10.05
CA GLY A 45 -13.02 11.08 -11.40
C GLY A 45 -13.64 9.87 -12.08
N GLY A 46 -13.13 9.54 -13.27
CA GLY A 46 -13.59 8.42 -14.07
C GLY A 46 -13.39 7.07 -13.37
N HIS A 47 -14.27 6.11 -13.69
CA HIS A 47 -14.17 4.74 -13.23
C HIS A 47 -14.29 3.74 -14.39
N ARG A 48 -13.68 2.57 -14.20
CA ARG A 48 -13.83 1.41 -15.10
C ARG A 48 -13.92 0.13 -14.31
N ILE A 49 -14.96 -0.65 -14.59
CA ILE A 49 -15.13 -2.01 -14.12
C ILE A 49 -14.22 -2.89 -14.98
N ALA A 50 -13.23 -3.49 -14.34
CA ALA A 50 -12.31 -4.43 -14.99
C ALA A 50 -12.76 -5.87 -14.83
N ALA A 51 -13.37 -6.19 -13.70
CA ALA A 51 -13.90 -7.50 -13.38
C ALA A 51 -15.12 -7.35 -12.44
N PRO A 52 -15.89 -8.42 -12.19
CA PRO A 52 -17.04 -8.39 -11.29
C PRO A 52 -16.71 -7.96 -9.84
N ASP A 53 -15.44 -8.01 -9.45
CA ASP A 53 -14.92 -7.67 -8.13
C ASP A 53 -13.83 -6.58 -8.16
N THR A 54 -13.51 -6.04 -9.35
CA THR A 54 -12.36 -5.15 -9.54
C THR A 54 -12.76 -3.92 -10.33
N LEU A 55 -12.45 -2.75 -9.77
CA LEU A 55 -12.77 -1.46 -10.35
C LEU A 55 -11.57 -0.53 -10.29
N TYR A 56 -11.29 0.17 -11.38
CA TYR A 56 -10.25 1.18 -11.45
C TYR A 56 -10.88 2.57 -11.35
N TYR A 57 -10.34 3.40 -10.46
CA TYR A 57 -10.70 4.81 -10.33
C TYR A 57 -9.52 5.70 -10.72
N SER A 58 -9.82 6.78 -11.43
CA SER A 58 -8.90 7.91 -11.58
C SER A 58 -9.07 8.85 -10.38
N VAL A 59 -7.97 9.16 -9.70
CA VAL A 59 -7.90 10.08 -8.57
C VAL A 59 -6.99 11.24 -8.96
N ARG A 60 -7.45 12.48 -8.74
CA ARG A 60 -6.68 13.71 -9.05
C ARG A 60 -6.17 13.77 -10.51
N ARG A 61 -6.90 13.15 -11.44
CA ARG A 61 -6.64 13.09 -12.90
C ARG A 61 -5.38 12.33 -13.36
N LYS A 62 -4.48 11.93 -12.47
CA LYS A 62 -3.20 11.27 -12.85
C LYS A 62 -2.96 9.94 -12.15
N GLU A 63 -3.55 9.74 -10.98
CA GLU A 63 -3.34 8.53 -10.20
C GLU A 63 -4.45 7.53 -10.51
N VAL A 64 -4.09 6.27 -10.76
CA VAL A 64 -5.07 5.19 -10.93
C VAL A 64 -5.04 4.32 -9.69
N TYR A 65 -6.20 4.07 -9.11
CA TYR A 65 -6.36 3.18 -7.98
C TYR A 65 -7.16 1.96 -8.38
N LYS A 66 -6.71 0.79 -7.93
CA LYS A 66 -7.42 -0.47 -8.03
C LYS A 66 -8.21 -0.69 -6.74
N PHE A 67 -9.52 -0.81 -6.89
CA PHE A 67 -10.45 -1.11 -5.83
C PHE A 67 -10.89 -2.57 -6.00
N THR A 68 -10.65 -3.37 -4.97
CA THR A 68 -11.04 -4.78 -4.94
C THR A 68 -12.19 -4.95 -3.98
N PHE A 69 -13.21 -5.70 -4.38
CA PHE A 69 -14.45 -5.88 -3.63
C PHE A 69 -14.60 -7.31 -3.13
N SER A 70 -15.43 -7.48 -2.11
CA SER A 70 -15.84 -8.80 -1.67
C SER A 70 -16.92 -9.36 -2.58
N GLY A 71 -16.62 -10.48 -3.24
CA GLY A 71 -17.55 -11.15 -4.14
C GLY A 71 -17.75 -10.42 -5.46
N SER A 72 -18.73 -10.86 -6.24
CA SER A 72 -18.99 -10.38 -7.59
C SER A 72 -19.99 -9.23 -7.62
N CYS A 73 -19.67 -8.11 -6.97
CA CYS A 73 -20.62 -7.00 -6.82
C CYS A 73 -21.04 -6.37 -8.17
N PHE A 74 -20.12 -6.32 -9.13
CA PHE A 74 -20.33 -5.81 -10.48
C PHE A 74 -20.72 -6.89 -11.48
N ALA A 75 -21.13 -8.09 -11.03
CA ALA A 75 -21.69 -9.10 -11.92
C ALA A 75 -22.94 -8.54 -12.64
N GLY A 76 -22.89 -8.53 -13.97
CA GLY A 76 -23.96 -7.99 -14.82
C GLY A 76 -24.04 -6.46 -14.84
N VAL A 77 -23.03 -5.75 -14.33
CA VAL A 77 -22.96 -4.29 -14.30
C VAL A 77 -21.99 -3.80 -15.36
N THR A 78 -22.37 -2.73 -16.04
CA THR A 78 -21.62 -2.08 -17.10
C THR A 78 -21.05 -0.74 -16.61
N ASN A 79 -20.09 -0.19 -17.35
CA ASN A 79 -19.52 1.14 -17.03
C ASN A 79 -20.51 2.30 -17.20
N SER A 80 -21.70 2.04 -17.77
CA SER A 80 -22.75 3.03 -17.94
C SER A 80 -23.73 3.06 -16.78
N ASP A 81 -23.68 2.06 -15.89
CA ASP A 81 -24.59 1.98 -14.76
C ASP A 81 -24.17 2.97 -13.66
N PRO A 82 -25.14 3.63 -12.99
CA PRO A 82 -24.82 4.60 -11.95
C PRO A 82 -24.18 3.90 -10.75
N LEU A 83 -22.99 4.34 -10.35
CA LEU A 83 -22.42 3.95 -9.06
C LEU A 83 -22.83 4.94 -7.97
N ILE A 84 -23.19 4.40 -6.82
CA ILE A 84 -23.49 5.17 -5.61
C ILE A 84 -22.23 5.14 -4.75
N LEU A 85 -21.64 6.31 -4.48
CA LEU A 85 -20.50 6.44 -3.59
C LEU A 85 -20.92 7.20 -2.34
N GLU A 86 -20.72 6.59 -1.18
CA GLU A 86 -21.09 7.15 0.11
C GLU A 86 -19.92 7.07 1.08
N PRO A 87 -19.37 8.21 1.52
CA PRO A 87 -18.32 8.20 2.52
C PRO A 87 -18.91 7.81 3.87
N LEU A 88 -18.21 6.94 4.58
CA LEU A 88 -18.57 6.50 5.92
C LEU A 88 -17.83 7.38 6.94
N GLY A 89 -18.43 8.51 7.31
CA GLY A 89 -17.89 9.41 8.33
C GLY A 89 -18.28 10.86 8.14
N ALA A 90 -17.84 11.72 9.07
CA ALA A 90 -18.03 13.17 8.99
C ALA A 90 -17.08 13.83 7.98
N SER A 91 -15.95 13.19 7.67
CA SER A 91 -14.98 13.65 6.67
C SER A 91 -15.19 12.90 5.35
N SER A 92 -15.21 13.63 4.23
CA SER A 92 -15.24 13.03 2.89
C SER A 92 -13.86 12.50 2.45
N GLN A 93 -13.03 12.06 3.39
CA GLN A 93 -11.66 11.61 3.16
C GLN A 93 -11.60 10.09 3.30
N ILE A 94 -11.09 9.42 2.27
CA ILE A 94 -10.99 7.97 2.18
C ILE A 94 -9.52 7.62 2.37
N CYS A 95 -9.21 6.99 3.50
CA CYS A 95 -7.89 6.46 3.80
C CYS A 95 -7.88 4.92 3.74
N LYS A 96 -9.02 4.31 4.06
CA LYS A 96 -9.19 2.86 4.18
C LYS A 96 -10.39 2.39 3.36
N PRO A 97 -10.41 1.09 3.01
CA PRO A 97 -11.57 0.48 2.34
C PRO A 97 -12.90 0.69 3.08
N MET A 98 -12.87 0.72 4.41
CA MET A 98 -14.06 0.88 5.26
C MET A 98 -14.56 2.33 5.36
N ASP A 99 -13.80 3.32 4.87
CA ASP A 99 -14.21 4.73 4.90
C ASP A 99 -15.15 5.09 3.73
N LEU A 100 -15.38 4.14 2.82
CA LEU A 100 -16.18 4.35 1.62
C LEU A 100 -17.11 3.15 1.41
N ASN A 101 -18.40 3.43 1.28
CA ASN A 101 -19.36 2.51 0.71
C ASN A 101 -19.51 2.80 -0.77
N ILE A 102 -19.43 1.75 -1.58
CA ILE A 102 -19.74 1.83 -3.01
C ILE A 102 -20.90 0.89 -3.26
N GLY A 103 -21.82 1.30 -4.11
CA GLY A 103 -22.91 0.48 -4.56
C GLY A 103 -23.19 0.68 -6.04
N VAL A 104 -24.02 -0.20 -6.57
CA VAL A 104 -24.55 -0.09 -7.91
C VAL A 104 -26.00 0.39 -7.79
N GLY A 105 -26.29 1.53 -8.41
CA GLY A 105 -27.61 2.09 -8.51
C GLY A 105 -28.49 1.29 -9.46
N GLY A 106 -29.79 1.40 -9.27
CA GLY A 106 -30.80 0.66 -10.00
C GLY A 106 -32.11 0.60 -9.21
N PRO A 107 -33.10 -0.18 -9.67
CA PRO A 107 -34.37 -0.33 -8.97
C PRO A 107 -34.21 -0.87 -7.54
N ILE A 108 -33.20 -1.71 -7.34
CA ILE A 108 -32.80 -2.23 -6.03
C ILE A 108 -31.30 -1.92 -5.86
N PRO A 109 -30.92 -0.91 -5.06
CA PRO A 109 -29.52 -0.55 -4.88
C PRO A 109 -28.78 -1.68 -4.16
N ARG A 110 -27.62 -2.06 -4.71
CA ARG A 110 -26.75 -3.09 -4.12
C ARG A 110 -25.52 -2.43 -3.51
N ARG A 111 -25.19 -2.79 -2.27
CA ARG A 111 -23.97 -2.32 -1.59
C ARG A 111 -22.83 -3.32 -1.81
N CYS A 112 -21.68 -2.81 -2.19
CA CYS A 112 -20.45 -3.55 -2.40
C CYS A 112 -19.50 -3.30 -1.23
N ILE A 113 -19.00 -4.38 -0.62
CA ILE A 113 -18.01 -4.28 0.45
C ILE A 113 -16.63 -4.15 -0.19
N LEU A 114 -15.97 -3.02 0.05
CA LEU A 114 -14.58 -2.78 -0.36
C LEU A 114 -13.63 -3.62 0.49
N LYS A 115 -12.76 -4.40 -0.16
CA LYS A 115 -11.72 -5.22 0.48
C LYS A 115 -10.36 -4.52 0.50
N SER A 116 -9.92 -4.01 -0.64
CA SER A 116 -8.62 -3.32 -0.74
C SER A 116 -8.70 -2.11 -1.66
N ILE A 117 -7.87 -1.12 -1.36
CA ILE A 117 -7.63 0.07 -2.18
C ILE A 117 -6.12 0.17 -2.37
N GLU A 118 -5.68 -0.07 -3.60
CA GLU A 118 -4.27 -0.08 -3.98
C GLU A 118 -4.02 0.99 -5.03
N ARG A 119 -3.01 1.84 -4.80
CA ARG A 119 -2.54 2.77 -5.82
C ARG A 119 -1.67 2.01 -6.82
N LEU A 120 -2.02 2.09 -8.10
CA LEU A 120 -1.18 1.55 -9.17
C LEU A 120 0.02 2.47 -9.40
N THR A 121 1.17 1.87 -9.67
CA THR A 121 2.32 2.64 -10.15
C THR A 121 2.01 3.20 -11.56
N PRO A 122 2.67 4.29 -11.99
CA PRO A 122 2.47 4.81 -13.34
C PRO A 122 2.71 3.74 -14.42
N GLU A 123 3.71 2.88 -14.23
CA GLU A 123 4.01 1.75 -15.12
C GLU A 123 2.85 0.75 -15.18
N GLN A 124 2.24 0.41 -14.05
CA GLN A 124 1.08 -0.49 -14.00
C GLN A 124 -0.17 0.16 -14.64
N ALA A 125 -0.37 1.45 -14.41
CA ALA A 125 -1.47 2.20 -15.02
C ALA A 125 -1.31 2.31 -16.55
N GLU A 126 -0.07 2.42 -17.04
CA GLU A 126 0.23 2.43 -18.47
C GLU A 126 0.05 1.05 -19.11
N ALA A 127 0.40 -0.01 -18.39
CA ALA A 127 0.20 -1.40 -18.79
C ALA A 127 -1.28 -1.83 -18.84
N LEU A 128 -2.19 -1.07 -18.21
CA LEU A 128 -3.62 -1.34 -18.34
C LEU A 128 -4.04 -1.27 -19.82
N PRO A 129 -4.86 -2.23 -20.30
CA PRO A 129 -5.39 -2.15 -21.66
C PRO A 129 -6.23 -0.89 -21.82
N LYS A 130 -6.19 -0.26 -23.00
CA LYS A 130 -6.85 1.03 -23.26
C LYS A 130 -8.34 1.06 -22.89
N LYS A 131 -9.03 -0.09 -22.95
CA LYS A 131 -10.45 -0.24 -22.59
C LYS A 131 -10.73 -0.14 -21.08
N LEU A 132 -9.72 -0.40 -20.24
CA LEU A 132 -9.83 -0.40 -18.78
C LEU A 132 -9.23 0.86 -18.14
N LYS A 133 -8.70 1.80 -18.94
CA LYS A 133 -8.22 3.08 -18.44
C LYS A 133 -9.43 3.99 -18.13
N PRO A 134 -9.56 4.50 -16.89
CA PRO A 134 -10.65 5.38 -16.48
C PRO A 134 -10.62 6.77 -17.11
#